data_AF-A0A397BV18-F1
#
_entry.id   AF-A0A397BV18-F1
#
_cell.length_a   1.000
_cell.length_b   1.000
_cell.length_c   1.000
_cell.angle_alpha   90.00
_cell.angle_beta   90.00
_cell.angle_gamma   90.00
#
_symmetry.space_group_name_H-M   'P 1'
#
loop_
_entity.id
_entity.type
_entity.pdbx_description
1 polymer ?
#
loop_
_entity_poly.entity_id
_entity_poly.type
_entity_poly.pdbx_seq_one_letter_code
_entity_poly.pdbx_strand_id
1 'polypeptide(L)'
;MTEASAVQKLLLSHVGLGPRLPHRHLFSLPSFSSLESKQALLAHACLSQCSAVVEDVLLFLSQTLSEPLFLRELRLPQHQFAVDHWANYLRQQQRLHASSYAALQDYPLVAFFRGVGRYTDMTTEILQLLLAQSDVARAQEWAREADTLLDSSHQPAWLRDQVVQYIQLQLWIRDTEAEDAAIAPPEQTLSGWADQRQIGSQGLKWGKRHVQLTATYIAIQKHEPDKVERSVNPFLDKRQECISLAADMQVQCRHHASSTHATSLDRPYCIELVRPSSCDTLSTPTVIVLLLDMWSERAQNEWLAAIQANIARLTLDPIWRTFPRNRLAPRTTTVAHLWHYMALYHTSLDRHRFSDTFAVDPTRIFYQHLRVSGLKQQWDAVAELTTRRLGK
;
A
#
# COMPACT_ATOMS: atom_id res chain seq x y z
N MET A 1 -25.07 -43.22 -27.60
CA MET A 1 -24.87 -43.05 -26.15
C MET A 1 -25.65 -41.83 -25.74
N THR A 2 -26.45 -41.88 -24.68
CA THR A 2 -27.26 -40.73 -24.23
C THR A 2 -26.42 -39.76 -23.41
N GLU A 3 -26.87 -38.51 -23.33
CA GLU A 3 -26.27 -37.42 -22.56
C GLU A 3 -26.12 -37.79 -21.09
N ALA A 4 -27.19 -38.32 -20.48
CA ALA A 4 -27.17 -38.81 -19.10
C ALA A 4 -26.15 -39.94 -18.87
N SER A 5 -26.03 -40.88 -19.83
CA SER A 5 -25.05 -41.97 -19.74
C SER A 5 -23.61 -41.44 -19.84
N ALA A 6 -23.37 -40.40 -20.65
CA ALA A 6 -22.06 -39.76 -20.74
C ALA A 6 -21.66 -39.05 -19.44
N VAL A 7 -22.58 -38.29 -18.86
CA VAL A 7 -22.39 -37.63 -17.55
C VAL A 7 -22.11 -38.66 -16.46
N GLN A 8 -22.86 -39.76 -16.44
CA GLN A 8 -22.64 -40.83 -15.47
C GLN A 8 -21.25 -41.46 -15.60
N LYS A 9 -20.75 -41.68 -16.83
CA LYS A 9 -19.39 -42.19 -17.07
C LYS A 9 -18.32 -41.19 -16.60
N LEU A 10 -18.49 -39.90 -16.85
CA LEU A 10 -17.58 -38.87 -16.34
C LEU A 10 -17.58 -38.83 -14.80
N LEU A 11 -18.76 -38.89 -14.19
CA LEU A 11 -18.91 -38.93 -12.74
C LEU A 11 -18.19 -40.14 -12.14
N LEU A 12 -18.42 -41.32 -12.69
CA LEU A 12 -17.76 -42.56 -12.27
C LEU A 12 -16.22 -42.46 -12.42
N SER A 13 -15.73 -41.86 -13.50
CA SER A 13 -14.30 -41.58 -13.69
C SER A 13 -13.73 -40.69 -12.59
N HIS A 14 -14.40 -39.57 -12.25
CA HIS A 14 -13.93 -38.63 -11.22
C HIS A 14 -14.01 -39.18 -9.79
N VAL A 15 -14.96 -40.09 -9.52
CA VAL A 15 -15.06 -40.80 -8.24
C VAL A 15 -14.09 -42.00 -8.16
N GLY A 16 -13.31 -42.27 -9.21
CA GLY A 16 -12.34 -43.35 -9.26
C GLY A 16 -12.95 -44.74 -9.51
N LEU A 17 -14.22 -44.79 -9.91
CA LEU A 17 -14.96 -46.01 -10.21
C LEU A 17 -15.01 -46.24 -11.73
N GLY A 18 -13.87 -46.55 -12.35
CA GLY A 18 -13.80 -46.86 -13.77
C GLY A 18 -12.55 -46.31 -14.47
N PRO A 19 -12.52 -46.34 -15.83
CA PRO A 19 -11.42 -45.76 -16.59
C PRO A 19 -11.39 -44.24 -16.41
N ARG A 20 -10.18 -43.66 -16.37
CA ARG A 20 -10.00 -42.20 -16.34
C ARG A 20 -10.38 -41.60 -17.68
N LEU A 21 -11.47 -40.83 -17.71
CA LEU A 21 -12.01 -40.17 -18.88
C LEU A 21 -11.85 -38.65 -18.74
N PRO A 22 -11.01 -37.99 -19.56
CA PRO A 22 -10.95 -36.53 -19.62
C PRO A 22 -12.07 -35.94 -20.49
N HIS A 23 -12.35 -34.63 -20.41
CA HIS A 23 -13.28 -33.93 -21.32
C HIS A 23 -13.01 -34.20 -22.81
N ARG A 24 -11.77 -34.48 -23.21
CA ARG A 24 -11.40 -34.81 -24.60
C ARG A 24 -12.16 -36.02 -25.14
N HIS A 25 -12.60 -36.94 -24.28
CA HIS A 25 -13.44 -38.06 -24.66
C HIS A 25 -14.81 -37.60 -25.21
N LEU A 26 -15.31 -36.43 -24.83
CA LEU A 26 -16.56 -35.91 -25.37
C LEU A 26 -16.47 -35.56 -26.87
N PHE A 27 -15.28 -35.23 -27.38
CA PHE A 27 -15.06 -34.91 -28.80
C PHE A 27 -15.11 -36.12 -29.72
N SER A 28 -14.81 -37.32 -29.22
CA SER A 28 -14.85 -38.54 -30.02
C SER A 28 -16.27 -39.10 -30.19
N LEU A 29 -17.28 -38.49 -29.56
CA LEU A 29 -18.65 -38.97 -29.55
C LEU A 29 -19.50 -38.24 -30.58
N PRO A 30 -19.91 -38.90 -31.68
CA PRO A 30 -20.68 -38.26 -32.74
C PRO A 30 -22.08 -37.82 -32.30
N SER A 31 -22.59 -38.35 -31.19
CA SER A 31 -23.88 -37.97 -30.59
C SER A 31 -23.91 -36.52 -30.09
N PHE A 32 -22.76 -35.87 -29.89
CA PHE A 32 -22.69 -34.47 -29.44
C PHE A 32 -22.40 -33.48 -30.56
N SER A 33 -22.73 -33.84 -31.80
CA SER A 33 -22.62 -32.96 -32.97
C SER A 33 -23.75 -31.93 -33.03
N SER A 34 -24.95 -32.25 -32.55
CA SER A 34 -26.11 -31.35 -32.54
C SER A 34 -26.09 -30.38 -31.35
N LEU A 35 -26.76 -29.23 -31.50
CA LEU A 35 -26.93 -28.26 -30.41
C LEU A 35 -27.79 -28.82 -29.27
N GLU A 36 -28.90 -29.49 -29.58
CA GLU A 36 -29.81 -30.05 -28.59
C GLU A 36 -29.12 -31.06 -27.66
N SER A 37 -28.28 -31.94 -28.22
CA SER A 37 -27.52 -32.91 -27.42
C SER A 37 -26.47 -32.23 -26.53
N LYS A 38 -25.87 -31.13 -26.97
CA LYS A 38 -24.95 -30.32 -26.15
C LYS A 38 -25.67 -29.62 -25.00
N GLN A 39 -26.87 -29.08 -25.25
CA GLN A 39 -27.71 -28.46 -24.23
C GLN A 39 -28.17 -29.47 -23.17
N ALA A 40 -28.65 -30.64 -23.61
CA ALA A 40 -29.05 -31.72 -22.71
C ALA A 40 -27.85 -32.26 -21.91
N LEU A 41 -26.66 -32.33 -22.50
CA LEU A 41 -25.43 -32.70 -21.79
C LEU A 41 -25.12 -31.73 -20.65
N LEU A 42 -25.19 -30.42 -20.89
CA LEU A 42 -24.97 -29.39 -19.86
C LEU A 42 -25.99 -29.49 -18.74
N ALA A 43 -27.28 -29.66 -19.07
CA ALA A 43 -28.34 -29.80 -18.09
C ALA A 43 -28.12 -31.02 -17.19
N HIS A 44 -27.79 -32.19 -17.77
CA HIS A 44 -27.47 -33.39 -16.99
C HIS A 44 -26.21 -33.24 -16.15
N ALA A 45 -25.19 -32.54 -16.66
CA ALA A 45 -23.97 -32.25 -15.89
C ALA A 45 -24.29 -31.38 -14.67
N CYS A 46 -25.09 -30.33 -14.82
CA CYS A 46 -25.52 -29.48 -13.71
C CYS A 46 -26.33 -30.26 -12.66
N LEU A 47 -27.22 -31.17 -13.10
CA LEU A 47 -27.98 -32.05 -12.20
C LEU A 47 -27.10 -33.00 -11.38
N SER A 48 -25.91 -33.36 -11.88
CA SER A 48 -24.97 -34.20 -11.13
C SER A 48 -24.37 -33.50 -9.91
N GLN A 49 -24.40 -32.15 -9.87
CA GLN A 49 -23.75 -31.30 -8.86
C GLN A 49 -22.26 -31.62 -8.63
N CYS A 50 -21.61 -32.30 -9.58
CA CYS A 50 -20.20 -32.63 -9.49
C CYS A 50 -19.39 -31.57 -10.25
N SER A 51 -18.56 -30.83 -9.53
CA SER A 51 -17.75 -29.74 -10.07
C SER A 51 -16.86 -30.18 -11.24
N ALA A 52 -16.17 -31.32 -11.09
CA ALA A 52 -15.24 -31.83 -12.10
C ALA A 52 -15.95 -32.26 -13.40
N VAL A 53 -17.14 -32.85 -13.27
CA VAL A 53 -17.97 -33.24 -14.44
C VAL A 53 -18.47 -32.00 -15.17
N VAL A 54 -18.96 -31.00 -14.42
CA VAL A 54 -19.43 -29.74 -15.00
C VAL A 54 -18.30 -28.99 -15.69
N GLU A 55 -17.12 -28.93 -15.07
CA GLU A 55 -15.94 -28.31 -15.67
C GLU A 55 -15.52 -29.00 -16.98
N ASP A 56 -15.46 -30.34 -17.00
CA ASP A 56 -15.15 -31.09 -18.22
C ASP A 56 -16.15 -30.80 -19.36
N VAL A 57 -17.45 -30.76 -19.03
CA VAL A 57 -18.50 -30.43 -20.00
C VAL A 57 -18.38 -28.99 -20.47
N LEU A 58 -18.09 -28.03 -19.58
CA LEU A 58 -17.90 -26.63 -19.95
C LEU A 58 -16.69 -26.42 -20.85
N LEU A 59 -15.57 -27.09 -20.59
CA LEU A 59 -14.40 -27.06 -21.46
C LEU A 59 -14.73 -27.58 -22.85
N PHE A 60 -15.43 -28.71 -22.95
CA PHE A 60 -15.91 -29.25 -24.21
C PHE A 60 -16.84 -28.28 -24.96
N LEU A 61 -17.81 -27.67 -24.27
CA LEU A 61 -18.75 -26.74 -24.88
C LEU A 61 -18.07 -25.45 -25.34
N SER A 62 -17.13 -24.90 -24.56
CA SER A 62 -16.37 -23.69 -24.91
C SER A 62 -15.55 -23.85 -26.20
N GLN A 63 -15.16 -25.07 -26.55
CA GLN A 63 -14.36 -25.38 -27.75
C GLN A 63 -15.23 -25.80 -28.94
N THR A 64 -16.50 -26.13 -28.72
CA THR A 64 -17.39 -26.68 -29.77
C THR A 64 -18.62 -25.83 -30.05
N LEU A 65 -18.90 -24.82 -29.24
CA LEU A 65 -19.89 -23.79 -29.49
C LEU A 65 -19.19 -22.47 -29.82
N SER A 66 -19.86 -21.61 -30.57
CA SER A 66 -19.44 -20.22 -30.67
C SER A 66 -19.67 -19.53 -29.32
N GLU A 67 -18.83 -18.54 -28.99
CA GLU A 67 -18.93 -17.81 -27.73
C GLU A 67 -20.33 -17.23 -27.47
N PRO A 68 -21.03 -16.59 -28.44
CA PRO A 68 -22.39 -16.08 -28.19
C PRO A 68 -23.39 -17.18 -27.83
N LEU A 69 -23.28 -18.37 -28.44
CA LEU A 69 -24.15 -19.50 -28.12
C LEU A 69 -23.81 -20.07 -26.74
N PHE A 70 -22.52 -20.21 -26.41
CA PHE A 70 -22.07 -20.67 -25.10
C PHE A 70 -22.60 -19.78 -23.97
N LEU A 71 -22.46 -18.46 -24.11
CA LEU A 71 -22.97 -17.48 -23.14
C LEU A 71 -24.50 -17.51 -23.03
N ARG A 72 -25.20 -17.67 -24.16
CA ARG A 72 -26.67 -17.78 -24.20
C ARG A 72 -27.16 -19.00 -23.41
N GLU A 73 -26.48 -20.14 -23.54
CA GLU A 73 -26.83 -21.35 -22.78
C GLU A 73 -26.56 -21.17 -21.28
N LEU A 74 -25.42 -20.57 -20.93
CA LEU A 74 -25.06 -20.33 -19.53
C LEU A 74 -25.97 -19.32 -18.82
N ARG A 75 -26.61 -18.41 -19.57
CA ARG A 75 -27.57 -17.45 -19.02
C ARG A 75 -28.86 -18.10 -18.49
N LEU A 76 -29.14 -19.35 -18.87
CA LEU A 76 -30.37 -20.04 -18.44
C LEU A 76 -30.36 -20.29 -16.92
N PRO A 77 -31.48 -20.06 -16.20
CA PRO A 77 -31.54 -20.18 -14.73
C PRO A 77 -31.09 -21.55 -14.18
N GLN A 78 -31.35 -22.63 -14.92
CA GLN A 78 -30.98 -23.99 -14.52
C GLN A 78 -29.46 -24.26 -14.59
N HIS A 79 -28.67 -23.36 -15.18
CA HIS A 79 -27.22 -23.49 -15.35
C HIS A 79 -26.41 -22.58 -14.42
N GLN A 80 -27.02 -22.03 -13.35
CA GLN A 80 -26.31 -21.19 -12.37
C GLN A 80 -25.03 -21.84 -11.82
N PHE A 81 -25.10 -23.13 -11.48
CA PHE A 81 -23.94 -23.91 -11.01
C PHE A 81 -22.79 -23.91 -12.03
N ALA A 82 -23.11 -24.08 -13.32
CA ALA A 82 -22.13 -24.03 -14.38
C ALA A 82 -21.52 -22.63 -14.56
N VAL A 83 -22.31 -21.56 -14.40
CA VAL A 83 -21.82 -20.18 -14.44
C VAL A 83 -20.79 -19.91 -13.34
N ASP A 84 -21.09 -20.31 -12.10
CA ASP A 84 -20.18 -20.14 -10.98
C ASP A 84 -18.87 -20.93 -11.19
N HIS A 85 -18.99 -22.16 -11.71
CA HIS A 85 -17.83 -22.98 -12.03
C HIS A 85 -16.97 -22.39 -13.14
N TRP A 86 -17.58 -21.88 -14.21
CA TRP A 86 -16.85 -21.23 -15.29
C TRP A 86 -16.14 -19.95 -14.82
N ALA A 87 -16.81 -19.14 -14.00
CA ALA A 87 -16.17 -17.96 -13.39
C ALA A 87 -14.96 -18.35 -12.54
N ASN A 88 -15.07 -19.41 -11.73
CA ASN A 88 -13.94 -19.89 -10.93
C ASN A 88 -12.79 -20.41 -11.80
N TYR A 89 -13.10 -21.13 -12.88
CA TYR A 89 -12.11 -21.56 -13.86
C TYR A 89 -11.37 -20.35 -14.45
N LEU A 90 -12.10 -19.32 -14.92
CA LEU A 90 -11.51 -18.10 -15.45
C LEU A 90 -10.61 -17.38 -14.42
N ARG A 91 -11.04 -17.26 -13.16
CA ARG A 91 -10.21 -16.71 -12.07
C ARG A 91 -8.91 -17.49 -11.88
N GLN A 92 -8.95 -18.81 -11.97
CA GLN A 92 -7.75 -19.65 -11.84
C GLN A 92 -6.81 -19.47 -13.03
N GLN A 93 -7.34 -19.42 -14.26
CA GLN A 93 -6.54 -19.18 -15.47
C GLN A 93 -5.82 -17.83 -15.40
N GLN A 94 -6.48 -16.79 -14.88
CA GLN A 94 -5.85 -15.48 -14.69
C GLN A 94 -4.72 -15.48 -13.67
N ARG A 95 -4.81 -16.29 -12.60
CA ARG A 95 -3.72 -16.41 -11.63
C ARG A 95 -2.50 -17.10 -12.22
N LEU A 96 -2.72 -18.04 -13.14
CA LEU A 96 -1.66 -18.77 -13.85
C LEU A 96 -1.01 -17.92 -14.94
N HIS A 97 -1.80 -17.10 -15.62
CA HIS A 97 -1.37 -16.22 -16.69
C HIS A 97 -1.44 -14.77 -16.21
N ALA A 98 -0.33 -14.25 -15.67
CA ALA A 98 -0.18 -12.86 -15.24
C ALA A 98 -0.35 -11.90 -16.42
N SER A 99 -1.60 -11.64 -16.78
CA SER A 99 -1.99 -10.83 -17.93
C SER A 99 -2.25 -9.43 -17.41
N SER A 100 -1.53 -8.45 -17.92
CA SER A 100 -1.91 -7.04 -17.75
C SER A 100 -2.95 -6.69 -18.81
N TYR A 101 -4.10 -6.20 -18.39
CA TYR A 101 -5.19 -5.78 -19.29
C TYR A 101 -5.11 -4.28 -19.54
N ALA A 102 -5.41 -3.84 -20.76
CA ALA A 102 -5.47 -2.42 -21.10
C ALA A 102 -6.81 -1.82 -20.68
N ALA A 103 -7.92 -2.51 -21.00
CA ALA A 103 -9.28 -2.09 -20.67
C ALA A 103 -9.98 -3.08 -19.72
N LEU A 104 -11.01 -2.62 -19.01
CA LEU A 104 -11.85 -3.48 -18.16
C LEU A 104 -12.67 -4.49 -18.98
N GLN A 105 -13.11 -4.14 -20.20
CA GLN A 105 -13.86 -5.08 -21.07
C GLN A 105 -13.00 -6.26 -21.54
N ASP A 106 -11.68 -6.08 -21.60
CA ASP A 106 -10.74 -7.14 -21.96
C ASP A 106 -10.55 -8.15 -20.81
N TYR A 107 -11.01 -7.82 -19.61
CA TYR A 107 -10.93 -8.71 -18.47
C TYR A 107 -11.93 -9.87 -18.61
N PRO A 108 -11.48 -11.13 -18.69
CA PRO A 108 -12.33 -12.27 -19.01
C PRO A 108 -13.59 -12.41 -18.16
N LEU A 109 -13.53 -12.10 -16.86
CA LEU A 109 -14.70 -12.19 -15.98
C LEU A 109 -15.70 -11.05 -16.21
N VAL A 110 -15.24 -9.85 -16.55
CA VAL A 110 -16.14 -8.73 -16.87
C VAL A 110 -16.87 -9.03 -18.18
N ALA A 111 -16.14 -9.46 -19.21
CA ALA A 111 -16.74 -9.90 -20.48
C ALA A 111 -17.74 -11.05 -20.27
N PHE A 112 -17.33 -12.08 -19.50
CA PHE A 112 -18.16 -13.23 -19.19
C PHE A 112 -19.44 -12.85 -18.46
N PHE A 113 -19.35 -12.15 -17.32
CA PHE A 113 -20.50 -11.76 -16.51
C PHE A 113 -21.44 -10.82 -17.25
N ARG A 114 -20.91 -9.93 -18.09
CA ARG A 114 -21.71 -9.12 -19.01
C ARG A 114 -22.49 -10.01 -19.99
N GLY A 115 -21.82 -10.98 -20.59
CA GLY A 115 -22.39 -11.92 -21.56
C GLY A 115 -23.51 -12.80 -20.99
N VAL A 116 -23.35 -13.29 -19.77
CA VAL A 116 -24.39 -14.10 -19.09
C VAL A 116 -25.43 -13.25 -18.35
N GLY A 117 -25.29 -11.92 -18.32
CA GLY A 117 -26.23 -11.01 -17.67
C GLY A 117 -26.16 -10.96 -16.15
N ARG A 118 -25.02 -11.36 -15.55
CA ARG A 118 -24.76 -11.30 -14.09
C ARG A 118 -24.05 -9.99 -13.71
N TYR A 119 -24.78 -8.89 -13.83
CA TYR A 119 -24.21 -7.56 -13.69
C TYR A 119 -23.73 -7.21 -12.26
N THR A 120 -24.28 -7.84 -11.23
CA THR A 120 -23.82 -7.69 -9.84
C THR A 120 -22.42 -8.29 -9.63
N ASP A 121 -22.17 -9.47 -10.22
CA ASP A 121 -20.85 -10.11 -10.16
C ASP A 121 -19.84 -9.34 -11.02
N MET A 122 -20.26 -8.90 -12.22
CA MET A 122 -19.46 -8.00 -13.06
C MET A 122 -19.02 -6.75 -12.29
N THR A 123 -19.95 -6.10 -11.59
CA THR A 123 -19.67 -4.91 -10.78
C THR A 123 -18.66 -5.21 -9.69
N THR A 124 -18.79 -6.36 -9.02
CA THR A 124 -17.85 -6.78 -7.97
C THR A 124 -16.43 -6.95 -8.52
N GLU A 125 -16.28 -7.59 -9.68
CA GLU A 125 -14.99 -7.74 -10.36
C GLU A 125 -14.39 -6.39 -10.76
N ILE A 126 -15.19 -5.48 -11.34
CA ILE A 126 -14.75 -4.13 -11.71
C ILE A 126 -14.21 -3.38 -10.48
N LEU A 127 -14.95 -3.39 -9.37
CA LEU A 127 -14.55 -2.69 -8.15
C LEU A 127 -13.26 -3.28 -7.56
N GLN A 128 -13.10 -4.61 -7.57
CA GLN A 128 -11.87 -5.26 -7.11
C GLN A 128 -10.67 -4.88 -7.97
N LEU A 129 -10.83 -4.82 -9.30
CA LEU A 129 -9.78 -4.38 -10.22
C LEU A 129 -9.39 -2.91 -9.98
N LEU A 130 -10.36 -2.03 -9.78
CA LEU A 130 -10.10 -0.61 -9.46
C LEU A 130 -9.34 -0.46 -8.14
N LEU A 131 -9.73 -1.20 -7.09
CA LEU A 131 -9.04 -1.17 -5.79
C LEU A 131 -7.62 -1.74 -5.84
N ALA A 132 -7.38 -2.72 -6.73
CA ALA A 132 -6.07 -3.31 -6.93
C ALA A 132 -5.16 -2.42 -7.78
N GLN A 133 -5.69 -1.48 -8.56
CA GLN A 133 -4.90 -0.65 -9.46
C GLN A 133 -4.04 0.35 -8.68
N SER A 134 -2.71 0.25 -8.83
CA SER A 134 -1.76 1.15 -8.17
C SER A 134 -1.46 2.40 -8.99
N ASP A 135 -1.64 2.33 -10.31
CA ASP A 135 -1.43 3.47 -11.20
C ASP A 135 -2.70 4.34 -11.24
N VAL A 136 -2.59 5.57 -10.73
CA VAL A 136 -3.71 6.52 -10.67
C VAL A 136 -4.21 6.91 -12.06
N ALA A 137 -3.33 7.05 -13.05
CA ALA A 137 -3.73 7.41 -14.41
C ALA A 137 -4.57 6.31 -15.04
N ARG A 138 -4.11 5.06 -14.92
CA ARG A 138 -4.87 3.89 -15.39
C ARG A 138 -6.17 3.69 -14.60
N ALA A 139 -6.16 3.90 -13.29
CA ALA A 139 -7.37 3.82 -12.48
C ALA A 139 -8.44 4.83 -12.93
N GLN A 140 -8.04 6.04 -13.35
CA GLN A 140 -8.97 7.03 -13.92
C GLN A 140 -9.58 6.56 -15.25
N GLU A 141 -8.78 5.98 -16.14
CA GLU A 141 -9.28 5.44 -17.41
C GLU A 141 -10.29 4.31 -17.17
N TRP A 142 -9.93 3.36 -16.31
CA TRP A 142 -10.80 2.27 -15.90
C TRP A 142 -12.05 2.77 -15.17
N ALA A 143 -11.98 3.85 -14.40
CA ALA A 143 -13.16 4.40 -13.73
C ALA A 143 -14.16 5.00 -14.73
N ARG A 144 -13.68 5.70 -15.78
CA ARG A 144 -14.56 6.18 -16.87
C ARG A 144 -15.22 5.02 -17.60
N GLU A 145 -14.46 3.97 -17.86
CA GLU A 145 -14.97 2.76 -18.49
C GLU A 145 -15.98 2.04 -17.59
N ALA A 146 -15.68 1.91 -16.30
CA ALA A 146 -16.58 1.36 -15.30
C ALA A 146 -17.91 2.13 -15.27
N ASP A 147 -17.88 3.47 -15.32
CA ASP A 147 -19.10 4.29 -15.38
C ASP A 147 -20.00 3.90 -16.57
N THR A 148 -19.42 3.75 -17.77
CA THR A 148 -20.17 3.31 -18.96
C THR A 148 -20.72 1.89 -18.84
N LEU A 149 -19.95 0.96 -18.25
CA LEU A 149 -20.37 -0.43 -18.04
C LEU A 149 -21.48 -0.52 -16.99
N LEU A 150 -21.41 0.26 -15.92
CA LEU A 150 -22.41 0.31 -14.85
C LEU A 150 -23.70 0.95 -15.33
N ASP A 151 -23.62 2.03 -16.13
CA ASP A 151 -24.78 2.67 -16.74
C ASP A 151 -25.51 1.73 -17.72
N SER A 152 -24.76 1.13 -18.65
CA SER A 152 -25.32 0.20 -19.64
C SER A 152 -25.87 -1.10 -19.04
N SER A 153 -25.50 -1.43 -17.80
CA SER A 153 -26.02 -2.59 -17.05
C SER A 153 -27.05 -2.22 -15.98
N HIS A 154 -27.57 -0.98 -16.02
CA HIS A 154 -28.62 -0.46 -15.14
C HIS A 154 -28.30 -0.64 -13.64
N GLN A 155 -27.03 -0.51 -13.27
CA GLN A 155 -26.65 -0.54 -11.86
C GLN A 155 -27.13 0.72 -11.12
N PRO A 156 -27.40 0.61 -9.81
CA PRO A 156 -27.77 1.77 -9.01
C PRO A 156 -26.81 2.95 -9.15
N ALA A 157 -27.35 4.17 -9.27
CA ALA A 157 -26.56 5.38 -9.48
C ALA A 157 -25.48 5.59 -8.39
N TRP A 158 -25.78 5.22 -7.14
CA TRP A 158 -24.85 5.36 -6.02
C TRP A 158 -23.54 4.59 -6.22
N LEU A 159 -23.53 3.49 -6.97
CA LEU A 159 -22.30 2.75 -7.26
C LEU A 159 -21.35 3.54 -8.15
N ARG A 160 -21.91 4.26 -9.14
CA ARG A 160 -21.14 5.15 -10.02
C ARG A 160 -20.57 6.32 -9.23
N ASP A 161 -21.39 6.91 -8.35
CA ASP A 161 -20.94 7.97 -7.44
C ASP A 161 -19.78 7.49 -6.56
N GLN A 162 -19.83 6.25 -6.05
CA GLN A 162 -18.74 5.65 -5.27
C GLN A 162 -17.45 5.46 -6.09
N VAL A 163 -17.53 5.05 -7.35
CA VAL A 163 -16.36 4.93 -8.24
C VAL A 163 -15.71 6.30 -8.45
N VAL A 164 -16.53 7.33 -8.72
CA VAL A 164 -16.04 8.72 -8.87
C VAL A 164 -15.38 9.21 -7.59
N GLN A 165 -16.04 9.02 -6.44
CA GLN A 165 -15.51 9.40 -5.12
C GLN A 165 -14.20 8.68 -4.79
N TYR A 166 -14.07 7.39 -5.13
CA TYR A 166 -12.83 6.64 -4.93
C TYR A 166 -11.67 7.26 -5.71
N ILE A 167 -11.85 7.58 -6.99
CA ILE A 167 -10.80 8.22 -7.80
C ILE A 167 -10.45 9.60 -7.26
N GLN A 168 -11.44 10.39 -6.86
CA GLN A 168 -11.19 11.69 -6.21
C GLN A 168 -10.37 11.51 -4.93
N LEU A 169 -10.68 10.50 -4.11
CA LEU A 169 -9.91 10.19 -2.91
C LEU A 169 -8.45 9.87 -3.24
N GLN A 170 -8.18 9.06 -4.27
CA GLN A 170 -6.81 8.75 -4.69
C GLN A 170 -6.04 9.99 -5.13
N LEU A 171 -6.68 10.91 -5.88
CA LEU A 171 -6.07 12.16 -6.30
C LEU A 171 -5.74 13.08 -5.13
N TRP A 172 -6.69 13.24 -4.21
CA TRP A 172 -6.47 14.06 -3.03
C TRP A 172 -5.35 13.50 -2.14
N ILE A 173 -5.28 12.17 -1.98
CA ILE A 173 -4.18 11.52 -1.25
C ILE A 173 -2.84 11.83 -1.93
N ARG A 174 -2.75 11.66 -3.25
CA ARG A 174 -1.53 11.96 -4.02
C ARG A 174 -1.10 13.42 -3.84
N ASP A 175 -2.02 14.35 -4.02
CA ASP A 175 -1.74 15.79 -4.00
C ASP A 175 -1.34 16.23 -2.59
N THR A 176 -2.05 15.76 -1.56
CA THR A 176 -1.72 16.01 -0.15
C THR A 176 -0.35 15.44 0.21
N GLU A 177 -0.06 14.20 -0.19
CA GLU A 177 1.23 13.56 0.10
C GLU A 177 2.40 14.27 -0.60
N ALA A 178 2.18 14.79 -1.81
CA ALA A 178 3.18 15.55 -2.56
C ALA A 178 3.48 16.91 -1.92
N GLU A 179 2.44 17.66 -1.53
CA GLU A 179 2.58 18.93 -0.79
C GLU A 179 3.31 18.70 0.54
N ASP A 180 2.84 17.73 1.33
CA ASP A 180 3.37 17.49 2.66
C ASP A 180 4.79 16.89 2.63
N ALA A 181 5.16 16.17 1.57
CA ALA A 181 6.51 15.61 1.47
C ALA A 181 7.59 16.71 1.36
N ALA A 182 7.24 17.86 0.78
CA ALA A 182 8.11 19.03 0.74
C ALA A 182 8.20 19.73 2.10
N ILE A 183 7.10 19.74 2.86
CA ILE A 183 7.00 20.47 4.14
C ILE A 183 7.53 19.63 5.31
N ALA A 184 7.15 18.36 5.40
CA ALA A 184 7.51 17.46 6.50
C ALA A 184 8.01 16.12 5.95
N PRO A 185 9.28 16.04 5.48
CA PRO A 185 9.86 14.81 4.97
C PRO A 185 9.89 13.74 6.05
N PRO A 186 9.79 12.43 5.72
CA PRO A 186 9.78 11.36 6.73
C PRO A 186 11.06 11.36 7.59
N GLU A 187 10.93 10.87 8.82
CA GLU A 187 12.10 10.63 9.68
C GLU A 187 13.09 9.67 9.00
N GLN A 188 14.38 9.96 9.15
CA GLN A 188 15.44 9.10 8.67
C GLN A 188 15.98 8.27 9.83
N THR A 189 15.96 6.95 9.68
CA THR A 189 16.51 6.00 10.64
C THR A 189 17.64 5.23 10.00
N LEU A 190 18.82 5.26 10.60
CA LEU A 190 19.99 4.49 10.15
C LEU A 190 20.63 3.79 11.34
N SER A 191 21.21 2.62 11.11
CA SER A 191 22.03 1.92 12.08
C SER A 191 23.25 1.31 11.42
N GLY A 192 24.41 1.43 12.04
CA GLY A 192 25.63 0.88 11.48
C GLY A 192 26.84 1.04 12.39
N TRP A 193 27.97 0.53 11.93
CA TRP A 193 29.24 0.66 12.63
C TRP A 193 30.02 1.87 12.11
N ALA A 194 30.61 2.62 13.02
CA ALA A 194 31.50 3.75 12.73
C ALA A 194 32.59 3.85 13.79
N ASP A 195 33.71 4.50 13.49
CA ASP A 195 34.69 4.87 14.50
C ASP A 195 34.35 6.24 15.10
N GLN A 196 34.07 6.31 16.39
CA GLN A 196 33.81 7.57 17.11
C GLN A 196 35.13 8.11 17.68
N ARG A 197 35.38 9.41 17.51
CA ARG A 197 36.45 10.09 18.23
C ARG A 197 35.96 10.55 19.61
N GLN A 198 36.76 10.30 20.64
CA GLN A 198 36.51 10.88 21.97
C GLN A 198 36.81 12.39 21.99
N ILE A 199 35.80 13.19 22.31
CA ILE A 199 35.90 14.66 22.40
C ILE A 199 36.48 15.02 23.78
N GLY A 200 37.42 15.98 23.82
CA GLY A 200 38.05 16.45 25.06
C GLY A 200 39.28 15.67 25.53
N SER A 201 39.65 14.56 24.87
CA SER A 201 40.92 13.87 25.16
C SER A 201 42.07 14.44 24.33
N GLN A 202 43.22 14.72 24.97
CA GLN A 202 44.46 15.00 24.23
C GLN A 202 44.95 13.69 23.57
N GLY A 203 44.73 13.55 22.26
CA GLY A 203 45.18 12.39 21.45
C GLY A 203 44.14 11.85 20.45
N LEU A 204 44.60 11.02 19.50
CA LEU A 204 43.80 10.35 18.47
C LEU A 204 43.13 9.07 19.02
N LYS A 205 42.19 9.20 19.97
CA LYS A 205 41.43 8.06 20.50
C LYS A 205 40.15 7.83 19.70
N TRP A 206 40.25 6.98 18.69
CA TRP A 206 39.13 6.46 17.91
C TRP A 206 38.69 5.11 18.45
N GLY A 207 37.39 4.86 18.49
CA GLY A 207 36.86 3.56 18.89
C GLY A 207 35.67 3.17 18.05
N LYS A 208 35.66 1.92 17.58
CA LYS A 208 34.52 1.33 16.89
C LYS A 208 33.30 1.32 17.80
N ARG A 209 32.19 1.87 17.30
CA ARG A 209 30.89 1.96 17.98
C ARG A 209 29.78 1.57 17.01
N HIS A 210 28.72 1.01 17.58
CA HIS A 210 27.45 0.89 16.91
C HIS A 210 26.71 2.21 17.09
N VAL A 211 26.34 2.85 15.99
CA VAL A 211 25.66 4.14 15.96
C VAL A 211 24.27 3.93 15.40
N GLN A 212 23.28 4.55 16.02
CA GLN A 212 21.89 4.54 15.58
C GLN A 212 21.37 5.96 15.52
N LEU A 213 20.94 6.38 14.33
CA LEU A 213 20.23 7.63 14.10
C LEU A 213 18.72 7.40 14.24
N THR A 214 18.09 8.25 15.04
CA THR A 214 16.63 8.37 15.14
C THR A 214 16.19 9.78 14.71
N ALA A 215 14.89 10.06 14.74
CA ALA A 215 14.34 11.36 14.39
C ALA A 215 14.93 12.54 15.20
N THR A 216 15.26 12.32 16.48
CA THR A 216 15.62 13.40 17.42
C THR A 216 16.94 13.19 18.14
N TYR A 217 17.57 12.02 18.03
CA TYR A 217 18.86 11.77 18.67
C TYR A 217 19.72 10.76 17.90
N ILE A 218 21.02 10.81 18.17
CA ILE A 218 22.01 9.80 17.78
C ILE A 218 22.40 9.01 19.02
N ALA A 219 22.17 7.69 18.99
CA ALA A 219 22.60 6.77 20.01
C ALA A 219 23.92 6.10 19.63
N ILE A 220 24.84 6.01 20.59
CA ILE A 220 26.16 5.43 20.40
C ILE A 220 26.39 4.38 21.49
N GLN A 221 26.73 3.17 21.06
CA GLN A 221 26.96 2.02 21.93
C GLN A 221 28.23 1.28 21.51
N LYS A 222 28.84 0.52 22.43
CA LYS A 222 29.99 -0.33 22.10
C LYS A 222 29.61 -1.59 21.32
N HIS A 223 28.35 -2.03 21.47
CA HIS A 223 27.83 -3.28 20.94
C HIS A 223 26.49 -3.03 20.25
N GLU A 224 26.08 -3.93 19.36
CA GLU A 224 24.76 -3.91 18.74
C GLU A 224 23.64 -4.11 19.78
N PRO A 225 22.47 -3.48 19.59
CA PRO A 225 21.36 -3.53 20.55
C PRO A 225 20.90 -4.97 20.82
N ASP A 226 20.69 -5.78 19.79
CA ASP A 226 20.31 -7.20 19.92
C ASP A 226 21.28 -8.02 20.78
N LYS A 227 22.58 -7.72 20.65
CA LYS A 227 23.63 -8.39 21.44
C LYS A 227 23.59 -7.94 22.89
N VAL A 228 23.28 -6.68 23.16
CA VAL A 228 23.14 -6.13 24.52
C VAL A 228 21.92 -6.71 25.22
N GLU A 229 20.78 -6.80 24.51
CA GLU A 229 19.52 -7.33 25.03
C GLU A 229 19.60 -8.82 25.37
N ARG A 230 20.21 -9.64 24.51
CA ARG A 230 20.31 -11.09 24.71
C ARG A 230 21.43 -11.52 25.66
N SER A 231 22.34 -10.62 26.03
CA SER A 231 23.52 -11.00 26.81
C SER A 231 23.26 -11.05 28.32
N VAL A 232 23.57 -12.22 28.89
CA VAL A 232 23.58 -12.50 30.33
C VAL A 232 24.93 -12.12 30.98
N ASN A 233 25.93 -11.71 30.19
CA ASN A 233 27.25 -11.36 30.72
C ASN A 233 27.20 -10.04 31.51
N PRO A 234 27.51 -10.03 32.82
CA PRO A 234 27.47 -8.82 33.64
C PRO A 234 28.61 -7.83 33.32
N PHE A 235 29.65 -8.27 32.61
CA PHE A 235 30.80 -7.44 32.21
C PHE A 235 30.66 -6.85 30.80
N LEU A 236 29.59 -7.16 30.07
CA LEU A 236 29.32 -6.52 28.78
C LEU A 236 28.99 -5.05 29.03
N ASP A 237 29.68 -4.14 28.34
CA ASP A 237 29.40 -2.71 28.46
C ASP A 237 28.06 -2.38 27.78
N LYS A 238 27.04 -2.13 28.60
CA LYS A 238 25.67 -1.81 28.16
C LYS A 238 25.40 -0.30 28.12
N ARG A 239 26.43 0.54 28.31
CA ARG A 239 26.26 2.00 28.33
C ARG A 239 25.89 2.49 26.93
N GLN A 240 24.93 3.41 26.91
CA GLN A 240 24.48 4.11 25.72
C GLN A 240 24.66 5.61 25.94
N GLU A 241 25.38 6.25 25.03
CA GLU A 241 25.45 7.70 24.94
C GLU A 241 24.36 8.17 23.95
N CYS A 242 23.58 9.18 24.34
CA CYS A 242 22.53 9.75 23.50
C CYS A 242 22.81 11.23 23.27
N ILE A 243 23.00 11.60 22.00
CA ILE A 243 23.22 12.98 21.57
C ILE A 243 21.93 13.48 20.96
N SER A 244 21.24 14.39 21.65
CA SER A 244 20.01 15.00 21.14
C SER A 244 20.33 15.94 19.98
N LEU A 245 19.67 15.74 18.84
CA LEU A 245 19.71 16.65 17.71
C LEU A 245 18.99 17.94 18.08
N ALA A 246 19.50 19.06 17.61
CA ALA A 246 18.89 20.37 17.79
C ALA A 246 18.88 21.13 16.46
N ALA A 247 17.91 22.02 16.29
CA ALA A 247 17.68 22.76 15.06
C ALA A 247 18.83 23.71 14.67
N ASP A 248 19.64 24.12 15.66
CA ASP A 248 20.81 24.98 15.50
C ASP A 248 22.09 24.22 15.14
N MET A 249 22.06 22.88 15.15
CA MET A 249 23.22 22.06 14.80
C MET A 249 23.53 22.13 13.31
N GLN A 250 24.81 21.99 12.99
CA GLN A 250 25.28 21.82 11.61
C GLN A 250 26.09 20.53 11.50
N VAL A 251 25.97 19.88 10.35
CA VAL A 251 26.71 18.66 10.05
C VAL A 251 27.54 18.85 8.79
N GLN A 252 28.81 18.44 8.86
CA GLN A 252 29.80 18.70 7.82
C GLN A 252 30.63 17.45 7.55
N CYS A 253 31.02 17.26 6.29
CA CYS A 253 32.05 16.28 5.94
C CYS A 253 33.42 16.83 6.32
N ARG A 254 34.26 15.99 6.91
CA ARG A 254 35.64 16.32 7.25
C ARG A 254 36.57 15.21 6.79
N HIS A 255 37.75 15.62 6.35
CA HIS A 255 38.90 14.74 6.21
C HIS A 255 39.80 14.98 7.42
N HIS A 256 40.00 13.93 8.23
CA HIS A 256 40.92 14.00 9.35
C HIS A 256 42.26 13.36 8.97
N ALA A 257 43.18 14.19 8.51
CA ALA A 257 44.53 13.79 8.13
C ALA A 257 45.28 13.12 9.29
N SER A 258 46.07 12.10 8.98
CA SER A 258 47.00 11.48 9.93
C SER A 258 48.10 12.47 10.33
N SER A 259 48.29 12.69 11.63
CA SER A 259 49.38 13.54 12.15
C SER A 259 50.78 12.96 11.87
N THR A 260 50.87 11.67 11.55
CA THR A 260 52.12 10.99 11.20
C THR A 260 52.27 10.79 9.68
N HIS A 261 51.34 11.33 8.87
CA HIS A 261 51.25 11.11 7.42
C HIS A 261 51.12 9.63 6.99
N ALA A 262 50.88 8.70 7.92
CA ALA A 262 50.60 7.31 7.60
C ALA A 262 49.20 7.16 7.01
N THR A 263 49.10 6.65 5.79
CA THR A 263 47.83 6.44 5.06
C THR A 263 46.86 5.51 5.77
N SER A 264 47.36 4.56 6.57
CA SER A 264 46.55 3.64 7.37
C SER A 264 45.83 4.28 8.56
N LEU A 265 46.27 5.47 8.98
CA LEU A 265 45.64 6.24 10.05
C LEU A 265 44.83 7.41 9.52
N ASP A 266 44.79 7.58 8.20
CA ASP A 266 44.03 8.62 7.55
C ASP A 266 42.53 8.31 7.59
N ARG A 267 41.71 9.34 7.80
CA ARG A 267 40.26 9.19 8.01
C ARG A 267 39.53 10.15 7.06
N PRO A 268 39.37 9.76 5.78
CA PRO A 268 38.84 10.66 4.75
C PRO A 268 37.31 10.83 4.82
N TYR A 269 36.59 9.90 5.43
CA TYR A 269 35.13 9.83 5.37
C TYR A 269 34.46 10.20 6.70
N CYS A 270 34.93 11.27 7.34
CA CYS A 270 34.38 11.70 8.63
C CYS A 270 33.15 12.60 8.51
N ILE A 271 32.24 12.45 9.48
CA ILE A 271 31.10 13.33 9.70
C ILE A 271 31.31 14.04 11.04
N GLU A 272 31.25 15.38 11.00
CA GLU A 272 31.37 16.25 12.16
C GLU A 272 30.02 16.94 12.43
N LEU A 273 29.50 16.79 13.64
CA LEU A 273 28.32 17.49 14.14
C LEU A 273 28.78 18.61 15.08
N VAL A 274 28.43 19.84 14.75
CA VAL A 274 28.79 21.04 15.51
C VAL A 274 27.55 21.79 15.99
N ARG A 275 27.67 22.46 17.13
CA ARG A 275 26.68 23.41 17.64
C ARG A 275 27.32 24.81 17.78
N PRO A 276 26.64 25.88 17.36
CA PRO A 276 27.05 27.25 17.65
C PRO A 276 27.11 27.46 19.16
N SER A 277 28.24 27.95 19.70
CA SER A 277 28.30 28.37 21.10
C SER A 277 27.64 29.74 21.27
N SER A 278 26.80 29.90 22.29
CA SER A 278 26.07 31.11 22.63
C SER A 278 26.93 32.21 23.27
N CYS A 279 28.25 32.20 23.04
CA CYS A 279 29.15 33.19 23.62
C CYS A 279 29.46 34.29 22.59
N ASP A 280 28.81 35.43 22.76
CA ASP A 280 28.95 36.65 21.95
C ASP A 280 30.35 37.27 22.11
N THR A 281 31.34 36.78 21.37
CA THR A 281 32.57 37.54 21.08
C THR A 281 33.11 37.14 19.72
N LEU A 282 32.79 37.92 18.67
CA LEU A 282 33.50 38.21 17.38
C LEU A 282 34.23 37.08 16.59
N SER A 283 34.17 35.84 17.05
CA SER A 283 34.61 34.60 16.43
C SER A 283 33.85 33.47 17.12
N THR A 284 32.64 33.16 16.66
CA THR A 284 31.77 32.14 17.29
C THR A 284 32.51 30.81 17.43
N PRO A 285 32.82 30.31 18.65
CA PRO A 285 33.44 29.01 18.79
C PRO A 285 32.37 27.94 18.53
N THR A 286 32.45 27.24 17.41
CA THR A 286 31.63 26.05 17.16
C THR A 286 32.11 24.92 18.06
N VAL A 287 31.22 24.38 18.90
CA VAL A 287 31.53 23.22 19.74
C VAL A 287 31.27 21.96 18.92
N ILE A 288 32.31 21.12 18.78
CA ILE A 288 32.16 19.79 18.19
C ILE A 288 31.38 18.94 19.20
N VAL A 289 30.23 18.44 18.77
CA VAL A 289 29.34 17.58 19.57
C VAL A 289 29.58 16.10 19.25
N LEU A 290 29.92 15.78 18.00
CA LEU A 290 30.21 14.42 17.57
C LEU A 290 31.17 14.41 16.38
N LEU A 291 32.08 13.43 16.34
CA LEU A 291 32.89 13.13 15.17
C LEU A 291 32.93 11.61 14.94
N LEU A 292 32.48 11.18 13.76
CA LEU A 292 32.42 9.79 13.32
C LEU A 292 33.23 9.60 12.04
N ASP A 293 33.91 8.46 11.88
CA ASP A 293 34.42 7.98 10.59
C ASP A 293 33.53 6.83 10.09
N MET A 294 32.96 7.03 8.89
CA MET A 294 31.99 6.12 8.27
C MET A 294 32.64 5.07 7.35
N TRP A 295 33.98 5.04 7.26
CA TRP A 295 34.80 4.08 6.51
C TRP A 295 34.64 4.07 4.98
N SER A 296 33.59 4.68 4.42
CA SER A 296 33.38 4.82 2.98
C SER A 296 32.66 6.12 2.64
N GLU A 297 32.92 6.64 1.44
CA GLU A 297 32.24 7.82 0.89
C GLU A 297 30.72 7.62 0.81
N ARG A 298 30.28 6.43 0.37
CA ARG A 298 28.86 6.10 0.30
C ARG A 298 28.18 6.22 1.67
N ALA A 299 28.78 5.62 2.70
CA ALA A 299 28.23 5.67 4.06
C ALA A 299 28.28 7.10 4.63
N GLN A 300 29.35 7.86 4.36
CA GLN A 300 29.44 9.27 4.75
C GLN A 300 28.30 10.09 4.14
N ASN A 301 28.05 9.95 2.83
CA ASN A 301 27.00 10.70 2.14
C ASN A 301 25.59 10.32 2.61
N GLU A 302 25.34 9.02 2.81
CA GLU A 302 24.05 8.52 3.32
C GLU A 302 23.76 9.04 4.73
N TRP A 303 24.74 8.95 5.64
CA TRP A 303 24.58 9.45 7.00
C TRP A 303 24.53 10.97 7.08
N LEU A 304 25.30 11.69 6.26
CA LEU A 304 25.22 13.15 6.16
C LEU A 304 23.81 13.58 5.78
N ALA A 305 23.26 13.04 4.69
CA ALA A 305 21.93 13.37 4.21
C ALA A 305 20.84 13.06 5.25
N ALA A 306 20.95 11.91 5.93
CA ALA A 306 19.98 11.51 6.95
C ALA A 306 20.01 12.43 8.19
N ILE A 307 21.20 12.79 8.67
CA ILE A 307 21.35 13.71 9.81
C ILE A 307 20.84 15.12 9.42
N GLN A 308 21.20 15.62 8.23
CA GLN A 308 20.70 16.90 7.73
C GLN A 308 19.17 16.93 7.63
N ALA A 309 18.57 15.86 7.10
CA ALA A 309 17.11 15.73 7.00
C ALA A 309 16.45 15.76 8.40
N ASN A 310 16.99 15.04 9.38
CA ASN A 310 16.44 15.06 10.74
C ASN A 310 16.65 16.41 11.45
N ILE A 311 17.78 17.10 11.25
CA ILE A 311 17.98 18.46 11.78
C ILE A 311 16.99 19.44 11.15
N ALA A 312 16.82 19.39 9.82
CA ALA A 312 15.81 20.20 9.13
C ALA A 312 14.39 19.90 9.61
N ARG A 313 14.08 18.65 9.98
CA ARG A 313 12.79 18.31 10.61
C ARG A 313 12.56 19.02 11.95
N LEU A 314 13.62 19.38 12.68
CA LEU A 314 13.49 20.07 13.97
C LEU A 314 13.10 21.54 13.83
N THR A 315 13.26 22.15 12.65
CA THR A 315 12.82 23.52 12.35
C THR A 315 11.38 23.60 11.86
N LEU A 316 10.73 22.45 11.63
CA LEU A 316 9.34 22.39 11.16
C LEU A 316 8.35 22.89 12.21
N ASP A 317 7.15 23.24 11.72
CA ASP A 317 6.01 23.59 12.57
C ASP A 317 5.89 22.55 13.70
N PRO A 318 5.80 23.00 14.97
CA PRO A 318 5.60 22.14 16.14
C PRO A 318 4.60 21.01 15.93
N ILE A 319 3.53 21.24 15.16
CA ILE A 319 2.48 20.24 14.93
C ILE A 319 3.00 18.95 14.28
N TRP A 320 3.93 19.06 13.32
CA TRP A 320 4.54 17.91 12.64
C TRP A 320 5.52 17.15 13.55
N ARG A 321 6.00 17.81 14.61
CA ARG A 321 6.85 17.20 15.64
C ARG A 321 6.01 16.52 16.72
N THR A 322 4.93 17.15 17.15
CA THR A 322 3.99 16.58 18.13
C THR A 322 3.20 15.41 17.55
N PHE A 323 2.82 15.49 16.28
CA PHE A 323 2.11 14.44 15.57
C PHE A 323 2.93 14.02 14.34
N PRO A 324 3.87 13.07 14.49
CA PRO A 324 4.63 12.54 13.36
C PRO A 324 3.67 12.00 12.28
N ARG A 325 3.89 12.44 11.04
CA ARG A 325 3.10 12.00 9.88
C ARG A 325 3.20 10.50 9.67
N ASN A 326 2.07 9.83 9.66
CA ASN A 326 1.91 8.55 8.97
C ASN A 326 1.55 8.85 7.51
N ARG A 327 2.32 8.33 6.56
CA ARG A 327 2.00 8.47 5.13
C ARG A 327 0.60 7.93 4.85
N LEU A 328 -0.17 8.69 4.08
CA LEU A 328 -1.48 8.28 3.60
C LEU A 328 -1.30 7.14 2.59
N ALA A 329 -1.65 5.93 3.01
CA ALA A 329 -1.59 4.75 2.15
C ALA A 329 -2.83 4.74 1.21
N PRO A 330 -2.67 4.82 -0.13
CA PRO A 330 -3.80 5.02 -1.04
C PRO A 330 -4.87 3.91 -0.96
N ARG A 331 -4.47 2.68 -0.66
CA ARG A 331 -5.37 1.50 -0.58
C ARG A 331 -6.17 1.37 0.72
N THR A 332 -5.74 2.00 1.81
CA THR A 332 -6.35 1.82 3.14
C THR A 332 -6.86 3.13 3.74
N THR A 333 -6.47 4.26 3.16
CA THR A 333 -6.95 5.58 3.58
C THR A 333 -8.41 5.74 3.17
N THR A 334 -9.27 6.00 4.15
CA THR A 334 -10.69 6.33 3.93
C THR A 334 -10.87 7.84 3.82
N VAL A 335 -12.02 8.29 3.31
CA VAL A 335 -12.40 9.73 3.33
C VAL A 335 -12.29 10.32 4.74
N ALA A 336 -12.75 9.60 5.76
CA ALA A 336 -12.68 10.05 7.14
C ALA A 336 -11.23 10.15 7.66
N HIS A 337 -10.36 9.22 7.26
CA HIS A 337 -8.93 9.27 7.60
C HIS A 337 -8.25 10.46 6.92
N LEU A 338 -8.50 10.68 5.62
CA LEU A 338 -7.97 11.83 4.89
C LEU A 338 -8.44 13.14 5.52
N TRP A 339 -9.73 13.27 5.83
CA TRP A 339 -10.27 14.47 6.48
C TRP A 339 -9.60 14.74 7.82
N HIS A 340 -9.47 13.71 8.67
CA HIS A 340 -8.83 13.84 9.96
C HIS A 340 -7.38 14.30 9.82
N TYR A 341 -6.65 13.70 8.88
CA TYR A 341 -5.28 14.06 8.55
C TYR A 341 -5.18 15.51 8.09
N MET A 342 -6.01 15.92 7.12
CA MET A 342 -6.01 17.29 6.61
C MET A 342 -6.40 18.30 7.70
N ALA A 343 -7.41 18.03 8.52
CA ALA A 343 -7.78 18.91 9.63
C ALA A 343 -6.68 19.02 10.69
N LEU A 344 -5.89 17.96 10.88
CA LEU A 344 -4.75 17.96 11.79
C LEU A 344 -3.64 18.87 11.26
N TYR A 345 -3.24 18.74 10.00
CA TYR A 345 -2.03 19.39 9.50
C TYR A 345 -2.25 20.64 8.64
N HIS A 346 -3.40 20.77 7.98
CA HIS A 346 -3.71 21.83 7.02
C HIS A 346 -4.69 22.84 7.62
N THR A 347 -4.29 24.11 7.69
CA THR A 347 -5.12 25.19 8.24
C THR A 347 -6.10 25.77 7.22
N SER A 348 -5.79 25.67 5.93
CA SER A 348 -6.57 26.21 4.80
C SER A 348 -7.46 25.18 4.11
N LEU A 349 -7.82 24.09 4.81
CA LEU A 349 -8.69 23.07 4.23
C LEU A 349 -10.02 23.67 3.78
N ASP A 350 -10.29 23.65 2.48
CA ASP A 350 -11.59 24.02 1.92
C ASP A 350 -12.61 22.93 2.25
N ARG A 351 -13.26 23.13 3.41
CA ARG A 351 -14.25 22.21 3.97
C ARG A 351 -15.45 22.02 3.06
N HIS A 352 -15.84 23.08 2.35
CA HIS A 352 -16.99 23.04 1.45
C HIS A 352 -16.68 22.15 0.26
N ARG A 353 -15.54 22.39 -0.40
CA ARG A 353 -15.10 21.55 -1.52
C ARG A 353 -14.95 20.08 -1.15
N PHE A 354 -14.38 19.76 0.02
CA PHE A 354 -14.26 18.38 0.47
C PHE A 354 -15.63 17.74 0.76
N SER A 355 -16.50 18.46 1.47
CA SER A 355 -17.85 18.00 1.81
C SER A 355 -18.67 17.72 0.56
N ASP A 356 -18.60 18.60 -0.44
CA ASP A 356 -19.32 18.48 -1.70
C ASP A 356 -18.78 17.32 -2.55
N THR A 357 -17.45 17.14 -2.59
CA THR A 357 -16.80 16.07 -3.37
C THR A 357 -17.15 14.67 -2.86
N PHE A 358 -17.20 14.49 -1.54
CA PHE A 358 -17.41 13.19 -0.92
C PHE A 358 -18.80 13.01 -0.28
N ALA A 359 -19.71 13.96 -0.47
CA ALA A 359 -21.04 14.00 0.13
C ALA A 359 -21.04 13.69 1.65
N VAL A 360 -20.09 14.28 2.38
CA VAL A 360 -19.89 13.96 3.80
C VAL A 360 -20.97 14.64 4.64
N ASP A 361 -21.61 13.85 5.50
CA ASP A 361 -22.58 14.38 6.46
C ASP A 361 -21.94 15.46 7.36
N PRO A 362 -22.56 16.66 7.50
CA PRO A 362 -22.05 17.75 8.33
C PRO A 362 -21.78 17.37 9.78
N THR A 363 -22.54 16.42 10.35
CA THR A 363 -22.31 15.92 11.72
C THR A 363 -21.00 15.14 11.83
N ARG A 364 -20.61 14.38 10.80
CA ARG A 364 -19.32 13.67 10.76
C ARG A 364 -18.16 14.64 10.69
N ILE A 365 -18.29 15.69 9.88
CA ILE A 365 -17.33 16.80 9.82
C ILE A 365 -17.16 17.44 11.22
N PHE A 366 -18.27 17.72 11.89
CA PHE A 366 -18.27 18.29 13.23
C PHE A 366 -17.55 17.39 14.25
N TYR A 367 -17.85 16.09 14.29
CA TYR A 367 -17.17 15.16 15.21
C TYR A 367 -15.66 15.07 14.96
N GLN A 368 -15.25 15.10 13.69
CA GLN A 368 -13.82 15.10 13.36
C GLN A 368 -13.15 16.41 13.80
N HIS A 369 -13.82 17.55 13.66
CA HIS A 369 -13.30 18.82 14.20
C HIS A 369 -13.16 18.80 15.71
N LEU A 370 -14.17 18.33 16.44
CA LEU A 370 -14.07 18.17 17.89
C LEU A 370 -12.89 17.29 18.28
N ARG A 371 -12.73 16.15 17.59
CA ARG A 371 -11.62 15.23 17.84
C ARG A 371 -10.26 15.88 17.59
N VAL A 372 -10.09 16.59 16.48
CA VAL A 372 -8.82 17.25 16.14
C VAL A 372 -8.54 18.42 17.08
N SER A 373 -9.51 19.27 17.39
CA SER A 373 -9.35 20.37 18.35
C SER A 373 -9.03 19.86 19.75
N GLY A 374 -9.65 18.74 20.18
CA GLY A 374 -9.29 18.07 21.43
C GLY A 374 -7.85 17.53 21.43
N LEU A 375 -7.41 16.90 20.33
CA LEU A 375 -6.01 16.45 20.18
C LEU A 375 -5.02 17.61 20.23
N LYS A 376 -5.35 18.74 19.59
CA LYS A 376 -4.55 19.97 19.63
C LYS A 376 -4.68 20.73 20.96
N GLN A 377 -5.50 20.27 21.90
CA GLN A 377 -5.82 20.95 23.17
C GLN A 377 -6.35 22.39 22.98
N GLN A 378 -7.07 22.63 21.89
CA GLN A 378 -7.67 23.93 21.57
C GLN A 378 -9.06 24.02 22.24
N TRP A 379 -9.08 24.11 23.57
CA TRP A 379 -10.30 24.05 24.36
C TRP A 379 -11.30 25.17 24.06
N ASP A 380 -10.82 26.37 23.72
CA ASP A 380 -11.68 27.49 23.33
C ASP A 380 -12.47 27.17 22.04
N ALA A 381 -11.81 26.57 21.05
CA ALA A 381 -12.46 26.14 19.82
C ALA A 381 -13.47 25.02 20.07
N VAL A 382 -13.19 24.11 21.00
CA VAL A 382 -14.14 23.06 21.42
C VAL A 382 -15.38 23.68 22.09
N ALA A 383 -15.18 24.66 22.98
CA ALA A 383 -16.26 25.38 23.63
C ALA A 383 -17.13 26.15 22.62
N GLU A 384 -16.53 26.82 21.63
CA GLU A 384 -17.24 27.51 20.56
C GLU A 384 -18.06 26.54 19.68
N LEU A 385 -17.47 25.40 19.31
CA LEU A 385 -18.14 24.38 18.50
C LEU A 385 -19.35 23.77 19.22
N THR A 386 -19.25 23.55 20.53
CA THR A 386 -20.32 22.96 21.33
C THR A 386 -21.43 23.97 21.65
N THR A 387 -21.09 25.23 21.94
CA THR A 387 -22.07 26.29 22.19
C THR A 387 -22.90 26.66 20.96
N ARG A 388 -22.29 26.74 19.77
CA ARG A 388 -23.02 26.99 18.50
C ARG A 388 -24.05 25.90 18.16
N ARG A 389 -23.89 24.68 18.67
CA ARG A 389 -24.81 23.56 18.44
C ARG A 389 -25.93 23.48 19.49
N LEU A 390 -25.69 24.00 20.69
CA LEU A 390 -26.69 24.08 21.78
C LEU A 390 -27.55 25.35 21.72
N GLY A 391 -27.14 26.35 20.95
CA GLY A 391 -27.88 27.60 20.71
C GLY A 391 -28.84 27.58 19.50
N LYS A 392 -29.04 26.40 18.89
CA LYS A 392 -30.12 26.08 17.94
C LYS A 392 -30.89 24.91 18.50
#